data_AF-A0A849VSC8-F1
#
_entry.id   AF-A0A849VSC8-F1
#
_cell.length_a   1.000
_cell.length_b   1.000
_cell.length_c   1.000
_cell.angle_alpha   90.00
_cell.angle_beta   90.00
_cell.angle_gamma   90.00
#
_symmetry.space_group_name_H-M   'P 1'
#
loop_
_entity.id
_entity.type
_entity.pdbx_description
1 polymer ?
#
loop_
_entity_poly.entity_id
_entity_poly.type
_entity_poly.pdbx_seq_one_letter_code
_entity_poly.pdbx_strand_id
1 'polypeptide(L)'
;MWKRHNPFYIAAVVGIAVFAVAVFLLSSRIAAVVAANAFFVIYLLLSAFKVHRLTPDYLRNNAAKSDEPVGIIFAVTFCTVLVAVGSLFALINSGQDKHPLDLTLTLFAVPLGWLTIHMMTAIHYAHMYWQPDEDADGVKDKPRHHAGGLDFPGDKEPGGIEFVYFSYIIGMTAQTSDTAITSSQMRRINLVHAIVSFFFNTVLVAAAVNVAVALGQPQ
;
A
#
# COMPACT_ATOMS: atom_id res chain seq x y z
N MET A 1 8.20 -22.06 -4.90
CA MET A 1 8.84 -20.75 -5.17
C MET A 1 7.75 -19.68 -5.21
N TRP A 2 7.54 -18.93 -4.13
CA TRP A 2 6.44 -17.96 -4.01
C TRP A 2 6.87 -16.62 -4.64
N LYS A 3 6.39 -16.31 -5.85
CA LYS A 3 6.83 -15.12 -6.59
C LYS A 3 6.48 -13.83 -5.84
N ARG A 4 7.26 -12.76 -6.07
CA ARG A 4 7.16 -11.43 -5.44
C ARG A 4 5.73 -10.91 -5.34
N HIS A 5 5.02 -10.93 -6.46
CA HIS A 5 3.69 -10.32 -6.64
C HIS A 5 2.52 -11.28 -6.37
N ASN A 6 2.78 -12.50 -5.88
CA ASN A 6 1.71 -13.46 -5.58
C ASN A 6 0.61 -12.86 -4.68
N PRO A 7 0.91 -12.08 -3.61
CA PRO A 7 -0.13 -11.44 -2.81
C PRO A 7 -1.06 -10.54 -3.63
N PHE A 8 -0.50 -9.73 -4.53
CA PHE A 8 -1.28 -8.82 -5.38
C PHE A 8 -2.17 -9.59 -6.35
N TYR A 9 -1.63 -10.56 -7.10
CA TYR A 9 -2.43 -11.30 -8.07
C TYR A 9 -3.53 -12.14 -7.42
N ILE A 10 -3.25 -12.76 -6.27
CA ILE A 10 -4.26 -13.48 -5.50
C ILE A 10 -5.35 -12.52 -5.03
N ALA A 11 -4.97 -11.38 -4.45
CA ALA A 11 -5.91 -10.36 -4.03
C ALA A 11 -6.75 -9.83 -5.19
N ALA A 12 -6.15 -9.59 -6.36
CA ALA A 12 -6.83 -9.11 -7.56
C ALA A 12 -7.86 -10.12 -8.06
N VAL A 13 -7.50 -11.41 -8.13
CA VAL A 13 -8.43 -12.48 -8.50
C VAL A 13 -9.58 -12.57 -7.51
N VAL A 14 -9.31 -12.49 -6.20
CA VAL A 14 -10.37 -12.49 -5.18
C VAL A 14 -11.27 -11.26 -5.32
N GLY A 15 -10.71 -10.06 -5.50
CA GLY A 15 -11.48 -8.84 -5.72
C GLY A 15 -12.39 -8.92 -6.95
N ILE A 16 -11.87 -9.43 -8.08
CA ILE A 16 -12.65 -9.64 -9.30
C ILE A 16 -13.77 -10.67 -9.08
N ALA A 17 -13.47 -11.80 -8.42
CA ALA A 17 -14.48 -12.82 -8.12
C ALA A 17 -15.58 -12.27 -7.20
N VAL A 18 -15.20 -11.53 -6.16
CA VAL A 18 -16.13 -10.86 -5.24
C VAL A 18 -16.97 -9.83 -5.99
N PHE A 19 -16.37 -9.03 -6.88
CA PHE A 19 -17.11 -8.09 -7.72
C PHE A 19 -18.14 -8.79 -8.59
N ALA A 20 -17.72 -9.84 -9.32
CA ALA A 20 -18.59 -10.59 -10.21
C ALA A 20 -19.81 -11.15 -9.47
N VAL A 21 -19.62 -11.71 -8.27
CA VAL A 21 -20.72 -12.21 -7.42
C VAL A 21 -21.56 -11.05 -6.87
N ALA A 22 -20.93 -9.99 -6.36
CA ALA A 22 -21.61 -8.88 -5.72
C ALA A 22 -22.51 -8.09 -6.68
N VAL A 23 -22.16 -7.97 -7.97
CA VAL A 23 -23.00 -7.28 -8.96
C VAL A 23 -24.35 -7.96 -9.18
N PHE A 24 -24.44 -9.28 -8.97
CA PHE A 24 -25.72 -10.02 -9.08
C PHE A 24 -26.49 -10.09 -7.77
N LEU A 25 -25.81 -10.07 -6.62
CA LEU A 25 -26.43 -10.27 -5.30
C LEU A 25 -26.70 -8.98 -4.53
N LEU A 26 -25.98 -7.91 -4.85
CA LEU A 26 -26.01 -6.63 -4.13
C LEU A 26 -26.35 -5.48 -5.09
N SER A 27 -26.64 -4.30 -4.55
CA SER A 27 -26.80 -3.11 -5.37
C SER A 27 -25.47 -2.76 -6.08
N SER A 28 -25.56 -2.32 -7.34
CA SER A 28 -24.37 -1.93 -8.12
C SER A 28 -23.53 -0.86 -7.44
N ARG A 29 -24.13 -0.08 -6.52
CA ARG A 29 -23.46 0.98 -5.76
C ARG A 29 -22.44 0.43 -4.75
N ILE A 30 -22.71 -0.70 -4.09
CA ILE A 30 -21.83 -1.27 -3.06
C ILE A 30 -20.92 -2.39 -3.58
N ALA A 31 -21.26 -3.00 -4.72
CA ALA A 31 -20.49 -4.11 -5.28
C ALA A 31 -18.99 -3.75 -5.49
N ALA A 32 -18.71 -2.55 -5.98
CA ALA A 32 -17.35 -2.05 -6.15
C ALA A 32 -16.58 -1.92 -4.84
N VAL A 33 -17.24 -1.42 -3.79
CA VAL A 33 -16.65 -1.23 -2.46
C VAL A 33 -16.36 -2.56 -1.78
N VAL A 34 -17.29 -3.52 -1.86
CA VAL A 34 -17.12 -4.86 -1.30
C VAL A 34 -15.94 -5.58 -1.98
N ALA A 35 -15.85 -5.47 -3.30
CA ALA A 35 -14.72 -6.00 -4.07
C ALA A 35 -13.38 -5.34 -3.70
N ALA A 36 -13.36 -4.02 -3.55
CA ALA A 36 -12.17 -3.28 -3.12
C ALA A 36 -11.72 -3.70 -1.72
N ASN A 37 -12.65 -3.81 -0.76
CA ASN A 37 -12.36 -4.29 0.59
C ASN A 37 -11.79 -5.71 0.59
N ALA A 38 -12.37 -6.62 -0.19
CA ALA A 38 -11.85 -7.98 -0.32
C ALA A 38 -10.43 -7.98 -0.89
N PHE A 39 -10.17 -7.20 -1.94
CA PHE A 39 -8.82 -7.01 -2.49
C PHE A 39 -7.85 -6.50 -1.42
N PHE A 40 -8.18 -5.41 -0.72
CA PHE A 40 -7.31 -4.81 0.29
C PHE A 40 -7.01 -5.78 1.44
N VAL A 41 -8.04 -6.42 2.00
CA VAL A 41 -7.88 -7.35 3.13
C VAL A 41 -6.99 -8.53 2.74
N ILE A 42 -7.25 -9.17 1.59
CA ILE A 42 -6.46 -10.31 1.14
C ILE A 42 -5.01 -9.90 0.86
N TYR A 43 -4.81 -8.77 0.19
CA TYR A 43 -3.46 -8.25 -0.08
C TYR A 43 -2.70 -7.99 1.21
N LEU A 44 -3.32 -7.30 2.18
CA LEU A 44 -2.70 -6.94 3.46
C LEU A 44 -2.37 -8.17 4.29
N LEU A 45 -3.28 -9.14 4.40
CA LEU A 45 -3.03 -10.37 5.15
C LEU A 45 -1.85 -11.13 4.54
N LEU A 46 -1.88 -11.39 3.24
CA LEU A 46 -0.81 -12.12 2.56
C LEU A 46 0.54 -11.38 2.63
N SER A 47 0.52 -10.06 2.52
CA SER A 47 1.72 -9.24 2.60
C SER A 47 2.29 -9.19 4.01
N ALA A 48 1.44 -9.06 5.04
CA ALA A 48 1.87 -9.10 6.44
C ALA A 48 2.57 -10.43 6.77
N PHE A 49 1.98 -11.56 6.40
CA PHE A 49 2.63 -12.88 6.58
C PHE A 49 3.96 -12.98 5.82
N LYS A 50 4.04 -12.38 4.63
CA LYS A 50 5.25 -12.42 3.81
C LYS A 50 6.36 -11.53 4.38
N VAL A 51 6.04 -10.34 4.89
CA VAL A 51 7.00 -9.38 5.44
C VAL A 51 7.87 -10.00 6.53
N HIS A 52 7.29 -10.82 7.41
CA HIS A 52 8.05 -11.53 8.45
C HIS A 52 9.09 -12.51 7.91
N ARG A 53 9.00 -12.91 6.64
CA ARG A 53 9.94 -13.81 5.97
C ARG A 53 10.94 -13.08 5.08
N LEU A 54 10.81 -11.77 4.91
CA LEU A 54 11.73 -10.95 4.12
C LEU A 54 12.97 -10.60 4.95
N THR A 55 13.81 -11.59 5.24
CA THR A 55 15.10 -11.35 5.90
C THR A 55 16.07 -10.62 4.96
N PRO A 56 17.12 -9.95 5.49
CA PRO A 56 18.15 -9.33 4.65
C PRO A 56 18.75 -10.30 3.63
N ASP A 57 19.11 -11.52 4.07
CA ASP A 57 19.63 -12.57 3.19
C ASP A 57 18.66 -12.96 2.08
N TYR A 58 17.37 -13.10 2.41
CA TYR A 58 16.34 -13.41 1.41
C TYR A 58 16.22 -12.28 0.39
N LEU A 59 16.11 -11.04 0.85
CA LEU A 59 15.98 -9.88 -0.01
C LEU A 59 17.20 -9.73 -0.93
N ARG A 60 18.41 -9.80 -0.39
CA ARG A 60 19.67 -9.73 -1.15
C ARG A 60 19.76 -10.78 -2.26
N ASN A 61 19.44 -12.03 -1.94
CA ASN A 61 19.55 -13.14 -2.88
C ASN A 61 18.42 -13.18 -3.93
N ASN A 62 17.33 -12.43 -3.70
CA ASN A 62 16.18 -12.37 -4.58
C ASN A 62 15.96 -10.98 -5.21
N ALA A 63 16.93 -10.07 -5.08
CA ALA A 63 16.84 -8.69 -5.55
C ALA A 63 17.08 -8.50 -7.07
N ALA A 64 16.99 -9.56 -7.87
CA ALA A 64 17.28 -9.49 -9.30
C ALA A 64 16.54 -8.34 -9.99
N LYS A 65 17.19 -7.71 -10.98
CA LYS A 65 16.58 -6.70 -11.86
C LYS A 65 15.39 -7.33 -12.55
N SER A 66 14.20 -6.99 -12.07
CA SER A 66 12.97 -7.40 -12.69
C SER A 66 12.43 -6.23 -13.52
N ASP A 67 12.32 -6.42 -14.83
CA ASP A 67 11.43 -5.68 -15.73
C ASP A 67 9.97 -5.96 -15.34
N GLU A 68 9.57 -5.53 -14.14
CA GLU A 68 8.27 -5.88 -13.56
C GLU A 68 7.31 -4.69 -13.56
N PRO A 69 6.01 -4.95 -13.73
CA PRO A 69 4.99 -3.91 -13.94
C PRO A 69 4.59 -3.23 -12.63
N VAL A 70 5.55 -2.86 -11.78
CA VAL A 70 5.33 -2.19 -10.48
C VAL A 70 4.46 -0.94 -10.67
N GLY A 71 4.71 -0.16 -11.73
CA GLY A 71 3.89 0.99 -12.08
C GLY A 71 2.42 0.63 -12.34
N ILE A 72 2.15 -0.50 -13.00
CA ILE A 72 0.77 -0.96 -13.26
C ILE A 72 0.12 -1.43 -11.96
N ILE A 73 0.84 -2.15 -11.09
CA ILE A 73 0.34 -2.60 -9.78
C ILE A 73 -0.07 -1.40 -8.92
N PHE A 74 0.77 -0.37 -8.85
CA PHE A 74 0.44 0.88 -8.16
C PHE A 74 -0.72 1.61 -8.82
N ALA A 75 -0.75 1.71 -10.16
CA ALA A 75 -1.84 2.37 -10.87
C ALA A 75 -3.19 1.69 -10.63
N VAL A 76 -3.26 0.36 -10.73
CA VAL A 76 -4.47 -0.42 -10.45
C VAL A 76 -4.93 -0.19 -9.01
N THR A 77 -4.00 -0.28 -8.05
CA THR A 77 -4.33 -0.09 -6.63
C THR A 77 -4.81 1.33 -6.35
N PHE A 78 -4.15 2.33 -6.93
CA PHE A 78 -4.54 3.73 -6.80
C PHE A 78 -5.93 3.98 -7.40
N CYS A 79 -6.22 3.43 -8.58
CA CYS A 79 -7.56 3.46 -9.16
C CYS A 79 -8.60 2.78 -8.25
N THR A 80 -8.30 1.62 -7.68
CA THR A 80 -9.20 0.94 -6.73
C THR A 80 -9.48 1.79 -5.50
N VAL A 81 -8.46 2.47 -4.95
CA VAL A 81 -8.63 3.44 -3.86
C VAL A 81 -9.51 4.61 -4.27
N LEU A 82 -9.27 5.21 -5.44
CA LEU A 82 -10.06 6.34 -5.93
C LEU A 82 -11.53 5.95 -6.12
N VAL A 83 -11.80 4.74 -6.64
CA VAL A 83 -13.17 4.20 -6.75
C VAL A 83 -13.79 4.05 -5.37
N ALA A 84 -13.08 3.47 -4.40
CA ALA A 84 -13.59 3.30 -3.04
C ALA A 84 -13.91 4.63 -2.35
N VAL A 85 -13.01 5.61 -2.46
CA VAL A 85 -13.19 6.96 -1.92
C VAL A 85 -14.33 7.70 -2.63
N GLY A 86 -14.40 7.61 -3.97
CA GLY A 86 -15.49 8.18 -4.75
C GLY A 86 -16.84 7.59 -4.38
N SER A 87 -16.92 6.27 -4.17
CA SER A 87 -18.12 5.59 -3.68
C SER A 87 -18.52 6.07 -2.29
N LEU A 88 -17.58 6.38 -1.40
CA LEU A 88 -17.88 6.96 -0.08
C LEU A 88 -18.58 8.31 -0.21
N PHE A 89 -17.99 9.24 -0.95
CA PHE A 89 -18.58 10.56 -1.13
C PHE A 89 -19.92 10.49 -1.89
N ALA A 90 -20.05 9.61 -2.88
CA ALA A 90 -21.30 9.39 -3.59
C ALA A 90 -22.40 8.85 -2.66
N LEU A 91 -22.07 7.89 -1.78
CA LEU A 91 -23.01 7.35 -0.80
C LEU A 91 -23.46 8.42 0.20
N ILE A 92 -22.50 9.19 0.74
CA ILE A 92 -22.77 10.26 1.72
C ILE A 92 -23.68 11.34 1.11
N ASN A 93 -23.37 11.78 -0.11
CA ASN A 93 -24.08 12.88 -0.78
C ASN A 93 -25.36 12.46 -1.50
N SER A 94 -25.75 11.18 -1.45
CA SER A 94 -26.92 10.69 -2.20
C SER A 94 -28.28 11.14 -1.66
N GLY A 95 -28.35 11.76 -0.48
CA GLY A 95 -29.60 12.24 0.13
C GLY A 95 -30.62 11.16 0.51
N GLN A 96 -30.29 9.88 0.32
CA GLN A 96 -31.14 8.72 0.64
C GLN A 96 -30.81 8.18 2.04
N ASP A 97 -31.76 7.43 2.60
CA ASP A 97 -31.54 6.62 3.80
C ASP A 97 -30.39 5.65 3.56
N LYS A 98 -29.36 5.75 4.41
CA LYS A 98 -28.13 4.97 4.27
C LYS A 98 -28.28 3.73 5.12
N HIS A 99 -28.30 2.56 4.49
CA HIS A 99 -28.26 1.32 5.25
C HIS A 99 -26.94 1.28 6.07
N PRO A 100 -26.96 1.01 7.38
CA PRO A 100 -25.77 1.09 8.23
C PRO A 100 -24.61 0.25 7.71
N LEU A 101 -24.90 -0.93 7.16
CA LEU A 101 -23.89 -1.83 6.58
C LEU A 101 -23.16 -1.19 5.39
N ASP A 102 -23.88 -0.50 4.51
CA ASP A 102 -23.31 0.13 3.30
C ASP A 102 -22.37 1.26 3.69
N LEU A 103 -22.79 2.06 4.68
CA LEU A 103 -21.96 3.11 5.26
C LEU A 103 -20.69 2.51 5.89
N THR A 104 -20.83 1.50 6.75
CA THR A 104 -19.69 0.84 7.40
C THR A 104 -18.71 0.26 6.40
N LEU A 105 -19.16 -0.51 5.41
CA LEU A 105 -18.30 -1.12 4.39
C LEU A 105 -17.55 -0.07 3.57
N THR A 106 -18.24 1.02 3.22
CA THR A 106 -17.64 2.08 2.41
C THR A 106 -16.64 2.91 3.20
N LEU A 107 -16.88 3.10 4.50
CA LEU A 107 -15.93 3.75 5.40
C LEU A 107 -14.66 2.93 5.62
N PHE A 108 -14.78 1.61 5.80
CA PHE A 108 -13.62 0.74 5.98
C PHE A 108 -12.67 0.71 4.77
N ALA A 109 -13.19 0.99 3.57
CA ALA A 109 -12.37 0.98 2.35
C ALA A 109 -11.27 2.05 2.35
N VAL A 110 -11.47 3.17 3.05
CA VAL A 110 -10.49 4.26 3.13
C VAL A 110 -9.24 3.86 3.93
N PRO A 111 -9.32 3.46 5.21
CA PRO A 111 -8.14 2.99 5.95
C PRO A 111 -7.53 1.73 5.35
N LEU A 112 -8.33 0.81 4.79
CA LEU A 112 -7.79 -0.37 4.10
C LEU A 112 -7.00 -0.01 2.83
N GLY A 113 -7.49 0.95 2.05
CA GLY A 113 -6.78 1.50 0.90
C GLY A 113 -5.47 2.18 1.31
N TRP A 114 -5.50 2.96 2.39
CA TRP A 114 -4.32 3.63 2.97
C TRP A 114 -3.26 2.59 3.35
N LEU A 115 -3.65 1.59 4.15
CA LEU A 115 -2.78 0.47 4.55
C LEU A 115 -2.16 -0.23 3.33
N THR A 116 -2.97 -0.49 2.30
CA THR A 116 -2.55 -1.20 1.09
C THR A 116 -1.47 -0.43 0.34
N ILE A 117 -1.66 0.86 0.12
CA ILE A 117 -0.68 1.72 -0.56
C ILE A 117 0.64 1.73 0.19
N HIS A 118 0.63 1.91 1.51
CA HIS A 118 1.88 1.95 2.31
C HIS A 118 2.57 0.58 2.39
N MET A 119 1.81 -0.52 2.43
CA MET A 119 2.39 -1.86 2.35
C MET A 119 3.02 -2.12 0.97
N MET A 120 2.39 -1.67 -0.12
CA MET A 120 3.00 -1.74 -1.47
C MET A 120 4.28 -0.91 -1.56
N THR A 121 4.28 0.32 -1.05
CA THR A 121 5.48 1.16 -1.04
C THR A 121 6.58 0.58 -0.17
N ALA A 122 6.26 -0.04 0.97
CA ALA A 122 7.24 -0.75 1.80
C ALA A 122 7.97 -1.84 1.02
N ILE A 123 7.20 -2.69 0.33
CA ILE A 123 7.78 -3.74 -0.51
C ILE A 123 8.57 -3.10 -1.66
N HIS A 124 8.10 -2.01 -2.25
CA HIS A 124 8.84 -1.30 -3.30
C HIS A 124 10.19 -0.74 -2.82
N TYR A 125 10.23 -0.11 -1.65
CA TYR A 125 11.46 0.37 -1.03
C TYR A 125 12.45 -0.77 -0.79
N ALA A 126 11.97 -1.92 -0.27
CA ALA A 126 12.83 -3.08 -0.07
C ALA A 126 13.52 -3.52 -1.37
N HIS A 127 12.78 -3.53 -2.48
CA HIS A 127 13.37 -3.90 -3.78
C HIS A 127 14.33 -2.85 -4.31
N MET A 128 14.01 -1.56 -4.19
CA MET A 128 14.91 -0.49 -4.62
C MET A 128 16.20 -0.48 -3.81
N TYR A 129 16.11 -0.75 -2.50
CA TYR A 129 17.27 -0.82 -1.63
C TYR A 129 18.19 -1.98 -1.97
N TRP A 130 17.62 -3.18 -2.17
CA TRP A 130 18.39 -4.40 -2.36
C TRP A 130 18.81 -4.66 -3.81
N GLN A 131 18.36 -3.85 -4.77
CA GLN A 131 18.73 -3.97 -6.19
C GLN A 131 20.26 -4.00 -6.37
N PRO A 132 20.81 -4.84 -7.27
CA PRO A 132 22.24 -4.83 -7.58
C PRO A 132 22.69 -3.44 -8.05
N ASP A 133 23.79 -2.94 -7.48
CA ASP A 133 24.41 -1.71 -7.92
C ASP A 133 25.19 -1.96 -9.22
N GLU A 134 24.77 -1.33 -10.32
CA GLU A 134 25.42 -1.48 -11.64
C GLU A 134 26.79 -0.81 -11.69
N ASP A 135 27.00 0.24 -10.89
CA ASP A 135 28.24 1.01 -10.88
C ASP A 135 29.34 0.33 -10.03
N ALA A 136 28.98 -0.74 -9.30
CA ALA A 136 29.89 -1.53 -8.49
C ALA A 136 30.63 -2.63 -9.29
N ASP A 137 30.23 -2.90 -10.53
CA ASP A 137 30.84 -3.87 -11.44
C ASP A 137 32.21 -3.39 -11.96
N GLY A 138 33.21 -3.33 -11.06
CA GLY A 138 34.57 -2.90 -11.40
C GLY A 138 35.57 -2.93 -10.25
N VAL A 139 35.12 -3.02 -8.99
CA VAL A 139 36.01 -3.03 -7.81
C VAL A 139 36.05 -4.44 -7.21
N LYS A 140 37.09 -5.21 -7.56
CA LYS A 140 37.24 -6.64 -7.23
C LYS A 140 37.29 -7.01 -5.74
N ASP A 141 37.39 -6.03 -4.84
CA ASP A 141 37.58 -6.24 -3.39
C ASP A 141 36.48 -5.66 -2.48
N LYS A 142 35.32 -5.26 -3.03
CA LYS A 142 34.19 -4.76 -2.20
C LYS A 142 33.08 -5.80 -2.06
N PRO A 143 32.49 -5.97 -0.85
CA PRO A 143 31.32 -6.83 -0.67
C PRO A 143 30.19 -6.34 -1.59
N ARG A 144 29.51 -7.27 -2.28
CA ARG A 144 28.42 -7.03 -3.23
C ARG A 144 27.55 -5.84 -2.79
N HIS A 145 27.73 -4.70 -3.46
CA HIS A 145 26.97 -3.49 -3.17
C HIS A 145 25.56 -3.63 -3.74
N HIS A 146 24.57 -3.38 -2.90
CA HIS A 146 23.19 -3.12 -3.31
C HIS A 146 23.01 -1.61 -3.44
N ALA A 147 22.01 -1.15 -4.20
CA ALA A 147 21.77 0.26 -4.49
C ALA A 147 21.57 1.13 -3.22
N GLY A 148 21.03 0.54 -2.14
CA GLY A 148 20.88 1.20 -0.85
C GLY A 148 19.92 2.38 -0.91
N GLY A 149 20.35 3.56 -0.46
CA GLY A 149 19.56 4.79 -0.53
C GLY A 149 18.68 5.09 0.69
N LEU A 150 18.64 4.17 1.67
CA LEU A 150 18.11 4.38 3.01
C LEU A 150 19.18 4.00 4.03
N ASP A 151 19.26 4.71 5.14
CA ASP A 151 20.20 4.44 6.24
C ASP A 151 19.39 4.21 7.51
N PHE A 152 19.27 2.94 7.90
CA PHE A 152 18.52 2.52 9.07
C PHE A 152 19.47 2.48 10.29
N PRO A 153 19.04 2.97 11.46
CA PRO A 153 19.91 3.00 12.63
C PRO A 153 20.26 1.60 13.14
N GLY A 154 21.44 1.47 13.75
CA GLY A 154 21.86 0.26 14.47
C GLY A 154 22.72 -0.72 13.66
N ASP A 155 23.30 -0.28 12.53
CA ASP A 155 24.30 -1.00 11.72
C ASP A 155 23.88 -2.43 11.28
N LYS A 156 22.58 -2.70 11.25
CA LYS A 156 22.00 -3.96 10.77
C LYS A 156 21.40 -3.78 9.40
N GLU A 157 21.59 -4.78 8.56
CA GLU A 157 20.94 -4.80 7.25
C GLU A 157 19.41 -4.89 7.39
N PRO A 158 18.63 -4.13 6.60
CA PRO A 158 17.19 -4.06 6.76
C PRO A 158 16.46 -5.26 6.15
N GLY A 159 15.59 -5.87 6.95
CA GLY A 159 14.58 -6.81 6.49
C GLY A 159 13.28 -6.10 6.08
N GLY A 160 12.24 -6.87 5.83
CA GLY A 160 10.95 -6.34 5.40
C GLY A 160 10.30 -5.41 6.42
N ILE A 161 10.53 -5.63 7.72
CA ILE A 161 9.89 -4.83 8.78
C ILE A 161 10.42 -3.41 8.82
N GLU A 162 11.71 -3.20 8.56
CA GLU A 162 12.34 -1.88 8.48
C GLU A 162 11.72 -1.04 7.35
N PHE A 163 11.45 -1.65 6.19
CA PHE A 163 10.76 -0.95 5.10
C PHE A 163 9.28 -0.68 5.36
N VAL A 164 8.59 -1.58 6.08
CA VAL A 164 7.21 -1.34 6.54
C VAL A 164 7.19 -0.17 7.52
N TYR A 165 8.10 -0.17 8.50
CA TYR A 165 8.27 0.95 9.44
C TYR A 165 8.48 2.27 8.69
N PHE A 166 9.47 2.35 7.80
CA PHE A 166 9.76 3.56 7.05
C PHE A 166 8.56 4.02 6.21
N SER A 167 7.94 3.10 5.47
CA SER A 167 6.80 3.42 4.60
C SER A 167 5.59 3.95 5.37
N TYR A 168 5.24 3.32 6.49
CA TYR A 168 4.07 3.72 7.28
C TYR A 168 4.30 5.02 8.02
N ILE A 169 5.54 5.31 8.46
CA ILE A 169 5.89 6.61 9.05
C ILE A 169 5.68 7.75 8.04
N ILE A 170 6.15 7.57 6.79
CA ILE A 170 5.86 8.50 5.70
C ILE A 170 4.36 8.58 5.41
N GLY A 171 3.65 7.44 5.43
CA GLY A 171 2.21 7.35 5.22
C GLY A 171 1.38 8.11 6.25
N MET A 172 1.82 8.09 7.50
CA MET A 172 1.22 8.87 8.59
C MET A 172 1.58 10.36 8.49
N THR A 173 2.42 10.76 7.53
CA THR A 173 3.00 12.10 7.42
C THR A 173 3.75 12.54 8.69
N ALA A 174 4.22 11.56 9.46
CA ALA A 174 5.11 11.79 10.58
C ALA A 174 6.54 11.79 10.04
N GLN A 175 7.23 12.93 10.02
CA GLN A 175 8.64 12.98 9.58
C GLN A 175 9.61 12.44 10.65
N THR A 176 9.13 11.62 11.59
CA THR A 176 9.92 11.09 12.71
C THR A 176 10.49 9.71 12.40
N SER A 177 10.80 9.40 11.13
CA SER A 177 11.60 8.22 10.84
C SER A 177 13.04 8.51 11.26
N ASP A 178 13.61 7.64 12.06
CA ASP A 178 15.05 7.63 12.37
C ASP A 178 15.92 7.19 11.18
N THR A 179 15.28 6.86 10.05
CA THR A 179 15.90 6.44 8.80
C THR A 179 16.24 7.63 7.91
N ALA A 180 17.50 7.79 7.52
CA ALA A 180 17.92 8.84 6.59
C ALA A 180 17.82 8.37 5.13
N ILE A 181 17.44 9.27 4.21
CA ILE A 181 17.45 8.98 2.76
C ILE A 181 18.78 9.45 2.18
N THR A 182 19.56 8.53 1.60
CA THR A 182 20.96 8.79 1.20
C THR A 182 21.16 8.89 -0.32
N SER A 183 20.22 8.45 -1.15
CA SER A 183 20.33 8.54 -2.61
C SER A 183 19.25 9.43 -3.26
N SER A 184 19.60 10.12 -4.35
CA SER A 184 18.67 10.97 -5.10
C SER A 184 17.52 10.18 -5.72
N GLN A 185 17.76 8.93 -6.13
CA GLN A 185 16.71 8.05 -6.64
C GLN A 185 15.68 7.73 -5.57
N MET A 186 16.12 7.37 -4.35
CA MET A 186 15.23 7.08 -3.24
C MET A 186 14.46 8.34 -2.79
N ARG A 187 15.09 9.52 -2.84
CA ARG A 187 14.41 10.81 -2.58
C ARG A 187 13.25 11.07 -3.54
N ARG A 188 13.40 10.78 -4.84
CA ARG A 188 12.33 10.97 -5.84
C ARG A 188 11.12 10.08 -5.56
N ILE A 189 11.37 8.80 -5.23
CA ILE A 189 10.32 7.84 -4.88
C ILE A 189 9.62 8.29 -3.60
N ASN A 190 10.40 8.68 -2.58
CA ASN A 190 9.85 9.15 -1.32
C ASN A 190 9.04 10.44 -1.46
N LEU A 191 9.45 11.36 -2.34
CA LEU A 191 8.69 12.56 -2.63
C LEU A 191 7.30 12.23 -3.17
N VAL A 192 7.21 11.32 -4.15
CA VAL A 192 5.92 10.86 -4.68
C VAL A 192 5.09 10.21 -3.58
N HIS A 193 5.69 9.33 -2.79
CA HIS A 193 5.00 8.67 -1.68
C HIS A 193 4.47 9.66 -0.64
N ALA A 194 5.27 10.66 -0.25
CA ALA A 194 4.89 11.70 0.70
C ALA A 194 3.73 12.57 0.20
N ILE A 195 3.76 12.97 -1.08
CA ILE A 195 2.67 13.73 -1.71
C ILE A 195 1.37 12.93 -1.69
N VAL A 196 1.41 11.66 -2.12
CA VAL A 196 0.25 10.77 -2.08
C VAL A 196 -0.27 10.61 -0.65
N SER A 197 0.64 10.41 0.31
CA SER A 197 0.31 10.25 1.74
C SER A 197 -0.39 11.49 2.30
N PHE A 198 0.08 12.69 1.95
CA PHE A 198 -0.54 13.95 2.39
C PHE A 198 -2.01 14.04 1.97
N PHE A 199 -2.32 13.81 0.68
CA PHE A 199 -3.70 13.86 0.19
C PHE A 199 -4.56 12.72 0.76
N PHE A 200 -3.98 11.53 0.97
CA PHE A 200 -4.71 10.42 1.59
C PHE A 200 -5.14 10.76 3.03
N ASN A 201 -4.26 11.40 3.82
CA ASN A 201 -4.62 11.84 5.17
C ASN A 201 -5.77 12.85 5.16
N THR A 202 -5.86 13.73 4.16
CA THR A 202 -7.02 14.62 3.99
C THR A 202 -8.31 13.82 3.79
N VAL A 203 -8.28 12.76 2.97
CA VAL A 203 -9.43 11.88 2.74
C VAL A 203 -9.81 11.11 4.01
N LEU A 204 -8.84 10.61 4.78
CA LEU A 204 -9.10 9.92 6.06
C LEU A 204 -9.81 10.83 7.06
N VAL A 205 -9.33 12.06 7.22
CA VAL A 205 -9.96 13.05 8.11
C VAL A 205 -11.38 13.38 7.62
N ALA A 206 -11.56 13.62 6.32
CA ALA A 206 -12.87 13.90 5.75
C ALA A 206 -13.85 12.72 5.96
N ALA A 207 -13.39 11.48 5.75
CA ALA A 207 -14.17 10.29 6.02
C ALA A 207 -14.57 10.21 7.51
N ALA A 208 -13.60 10.39 8.42
CA ALA A 208 -13.83 10.35 9.87
C ALA A 208 -14.83 11.40 10.35
N VAL A 209 -14.72 12.65 9.87
CA VAL A 209 -15.68 13.72 10.17
C VAL A 209 -17.09 13.36 9.67
N ASN A 210 -17.20 12.82 8.46
CA ASN A 210 -18.49 12.37 7.93
C ASN A 210 -19.11 11.24 8.79
N VAL A 211 -18.31 10.32 9.32
CA VAL A 211 -18.80 9.30 10.27
C VAL A 211 -19.35 9.97 11.52
N ALA A 212 -18.58 10.88 12.12
CA ALA A 212 -18.97 11.55 13.35
C ALA A 212 -20.29 12.32 13.18
N VAL A 213 -20.45 13.03 12.06
CA VAL A 213 -21.71 13.72 11.73
C VAL A 213 -22.85 12.72 11.54
N ALA A 214 -22.63 11.62 10.80
CA ALA A 214 -23.67 10.62 10.57
C ALA A 214 -24.15 9.91 11.84
N LEU A 215 -23.26 9.72 12.83
CA LEU A 215 -23.61 9.11 14.12
C LEU A 215 -24.18 10.11 15.15
N GLY A 216 -23.87 11.40 15.00
CA GLY A 216 -24.27 12.45 15.94
C GLY A 216 -25.60 13.14 15.63
N GLN A 217 -26.20 12.89 14.46
CA GLN A 217 -27.52 13.44 14.13
C GLN A 217 -28.62 12.69 14.89
N PRO A 218 -29.51 13.38 15.64
CA PRO A 218 -30.66 12.73 16.26
C PRO A 218 -31.57 12.14 15.18
N GLN A 219 -32.02 10.90 15.40
CA GLN A 219 -32.95 10.18 14.53
C GLN A 219 -34.33 10.83 14.51
#